data_AF-A0A6F9DLM7-F1
#
_entry.id   AF-A0A6F9DLM7-F1
#
_cell.length_a   1.000
_cell.length_b   1.000
_cell.length_c   1.000
_cell.angle_alpha   90.00
_cell.angle_beta   90.00
_cell.angle_gamma   90.00
#
_symmetry.space_group_name_H-M   'P 1'
#
loop_
_entity.id
_entity.type
_entity.pdbx_description
1 polymer ?
#
loop_
_entity_poly.entity_id
_entity_poly.type
_entity_poly.pdbx_seq_one_letter_code
_entity_poly.pdbx_strand_id
1 'polypeptide(L)'
;MLFKTAMDFNHGAEIEICDIVSEKQKSFLKRLQPHKDQLEMQTAAVGNVCQKAHDEYVDRWKNLQQLERTITSEMEQLWNQQSEYNANRDELKKAVEELKEKIAKLNEQLKSQQAKQMNMKDEIQQINNALIDLARTLIAENPREKFMDQLLTNITKIKWSDCIDQSNESIKGVVFQSSQHHKKFQFNPHQQSAKTICTEIWELMTEGDNFLK
;
A
#
# COMPACT_ATOMS: atom_id res chain seq x y z
N MET A 1 60.24 79.67 -108.51
CA MET A 1 59.60 78.38 -108.84
C MET A 1 59.96 77.25 -107.88
N LEU A 2 61.23 77.08 -107.48
CA LEU A 2 61.67 75.95 -106.62
C LEU A 2 61.02 75.89 -105.21
N PHE A 3 60.72 77.03 -104.58
CA PHE A 3 60.11 77.07 -103.24
C PHE A 3 58.66 76.57 -103.19
N LYS A 4 57.89 76.75 -104.28
CA LYS A 4 56.48 76.34 -104.34
C LYS A 4 56.37 74.83 -104.45
N THR A 5 57.19 74.22 -105.31
CA THR A 5 57.28 72.76 -105.47
C THR A 5 57.77 72.05 -104.20
N ALA A 6 58.68 72.66 -103.43
CA ALA A 6 59.13 72.10 -102.15
C ALA A 6 58.04 72.18 -101.05
N MET A 7 57.25 73.26 -101.00
CA MET A 7 56.12 73.35 -100.07
C MET A 7 54.99 72.38 -100.43
N ASP A 8 54.65 72.25 -101.72
CA ASP A 8 53.59 71.33 -102.17
C ASP A 8 53.97 69.86 -101.90
N PHE A 9 55.26 69.51 -101.98
CA PHE A 9 55.77 68.17 -101.63
C PHE A 9 55.75 67.90 -100.12
N ASN A 10 56.11 68.92 -99.30
CA ASN A 10 56.07 68.81 -97.85
C ASN A 10 54.63 68.68 -97.32
N HIS A 11 53.68 69.41 -97.92
CA HIS A 11 52.26 69.32 -97.55
C HIS A 11 51.63 67.98 -98.00
N GLY A 12 52.02 67.44 -99.15
CA GLY A 12 51.60 66.10 -99.59
C GLY A 12 52.08 64.99 -98.64
N ALA A 13 53.35 65.06 -98.19
CA ALA A 13 53.90 64.11 -97.23
C ALA A 13 53.26 64.22 -95.83
N GLU A 14 52.94 65.43 -95.38
CA GLU A 14 52.22 65.67 -94.12
C GLU A 14 50.82 65.05 -94.13
N ILE A 15 50.09 65.17 -95.24
CA ILE A 15 48.75 64.57 -95.41
C ILE A 15 48.86 63.03 -95.41
N GLU A 16 49.82 62.48 -96.16
CA GLU A 16 50.01 61.02 -96.24
C GLU A 16 50.43 60.41 -94.89
N ILE A 17 51.27 61.11 -94.11
CA ILE A 17 51.62 60.69 -92.74
C ILE A 17 50.40 60.75 -91.82
N CYS A 18 49.57 61.81 -91.91
CA CYS A 18 48.34 61.91 -91.13
C CYS A 18 47.37 60.76 -91.43
N ASP A 19 47.22 60.40 -92.70
CA ASP A 19 46.35 59.29 -93.12
C ASP A 19 46.87 57.94 -92.63
N ILE A 20 48.18 57.70 -92.71
CA ILE A 20 48.81 56.48 -92.18
C ILE A 20 48.64 56.40 -90.65
N VAL A 21 48.79 57.51 -89.93
CA VAL A 21 48.60 57.58 -88.48
C VAL A 21 47.14 57.31 -88.12
N SER A 22 46.19 57.91 -88.84
CA SER A 22 44.75 57.73 -88.65
C SER A 22 44.33 56.27 -88.87
N GLU A 23 44.80 55.63 -89.96
CA GLU A 23 44.50 54.22 -90.22
C GLU A 23 45.15 53.27 -89.21
N LYS A 24 46.38 53.57 -88.75
CA LYS A 24 47.01 52.81 -87.66
C LYS A 24 46.23 52.96 -86.34
N GLN A 25 45.72 54.15 -86.02
CA GLN A 25 44.87 54.38 -84.86
C GLN A 25 43.54 53.60 -84.96
N LYS A 26 42.85 53.65 -86.09
CA LYS A 26 41.62 52.86 -86.31
C LYS A 26 41.87 51.36 -86.20
N SER A 27 42.96 50.86 -86.81
CA SER A 27 43.37 49.45 -86.72
C SER A 27 43.71 49.04 -85.28
N PHE A 28 44.34 49.92 -84.50
CA PHE A 28 44.63 49.69 -83.09
C PHE A 28 43.34 49.63 -82.25
N LEU A 29 42.43 50.60 -82.42
CA LEU A 29 41.13 50.61 -81.74
C LEU A 29 40.30 49.37 -82.08
N LYS A 30 40.28 48.96 -83.35
CA LYS A 30 39.59 47.74 -83.80
C LYS A 30 40.16 46.47 -83.16
N ARG A 31 41.48 46.43 -82.92
CA ARG A 31 42.14 45.32 -82.20
C ARG A 31 41.87 45.31 -80.70
N LEU A 32 41.61 46.47 -80.08
CA LEU A 32 41.25 46.56 -78.66
C LEU A 32 39.79 46.21 -78.36
N GLN A 33 38.88 46.44 -79.31
CA GLN A 33 37.45 46.14 -79.13
C GLN A 33 37.14 44.73 -78.57
N PRO A 34 37.70 43.62 -79.13
CA PRO A 34 37.42 42.29 -78.60
C PRO A 34 37.93 42.08 -77.16
N HIS A 35 39.01 42.74 -76.77
CA HIS A 35 39.50 42.68 -75.39
C HIS A 35 38.57 43.42 -74.42
N LYS A 36 38.01 44.56 -74.85
CA LYS A 36 36.98 45.27 -74.09
C LYS A 36 35.75 44.40 -73.91
N ASP A 37 35.23 43.82 -74.99
CA ASP A 37 34.04 42.97 -74.96
C ASP A 37 34.27 41.72 -74.08
N GLN A 38 35.47 41.14 -74.12
CA GLN A 38 35.88 40.03 -73.25
C GLN A 38 35.91 40.42 -71.77
N LEU A 39 36.44 41.60 -71.43
CA LEU A 39 36.46 42.10 -70.07
C LEU A 39 35.05 42.40 -69.54
N GLU A 40 34.18 42.97 -70.38
CA GLU A 40 32.76 43.19 -70.02
C GLU A 40 32.05 41.86 -69.76
N MET A 41 32.25 40.85 -70.62
CA MET A 41 31.69 39.51 -70.43
C MET A 41 32.22 38.83 -69.16
N GLN A 42 33.52 38.91 -68.88
CA GLN A 42 34.11 38.37 -67.66
C GLN A 42 33.59 39.09 -66.41
N THR A 43 33.46 40.41 -66.47
CA THR A 43 32.91 41.21 -65.35
C THR A 43 31.46 40.84 -65.07
N ALA A 44 30.64 40.66 -66.11
CA ALA A 44 29.27 40.20 -65.97
C ALA A 44 29.20 38.76 -65.40
N ALA A 45 30.06 37.86 -65.86
CA ALA A 45 30.13 36.49 -65.35
C ALA A 45 30.50 36.45 -63.85
N VAL A 46 31.52 37.23 -63.44
CA VAL A 46 31.90 37.35 -62.03
C VAL A 46 30.76 37.98 -61.21
N GLY A 47 30.11 39.02 -61.72
CA GLY A 47 28.95 39.65 -61.07
C GLY A 47 27.82 38.64 -60.80
N ASN A 48 27.50 37.80 -61.78
CA ASN A 48 26.49 36.75 -61.63
C ASN A 48 26.88 35.68 -60.58
N VAL A 49 28.15 35.25 -60.56
CA VAL A 49 28.64 34.29 -59.57
C VAL A 49 28.59 34.89 -58.16
N CYS A 50 29.04 36.13 -58.00
CA CYS A 50 28.99 36.84 -56.72
C CYS A 50 27.55 37.03 -56.23
N GLN A 51 26.62 37.39 -57.11
CA GLN A 51 25.21 37.54 -56.76
C GLN A 51 24.62 36.21 -56.31
N LYS A 52 24.87 35.13 -57.05
CA LYS A 52 24.38 33.80 -56.68
C LYS A 52 24.93 33.34 -55.33
N ALA A 53 26.23 33.54 -55.09
CA ALA A 53 26.85 33.21 -53.80
C ALA A 53 26.27 34.06 -52.65
N HIS A 54 25.96 35.33 -52.91
CA HIS A 54 25.29 36.20 -51.95
C HIS A 54 23.89 35.69 -51.60
N ASP A 55 23.08 35.36 -52.61
CA ASP A 55 21.72 34.85 -52.41
C ASP A 55 21.73 33.52 -51.62
N GLU A 56 22.64 32.59 -51.96
CA GLU A 56 22.83 31.34 -51.23
C GLU A 56 23.24 31.57 -49.76
N TYR A 57 24.12 32.54 -49.50
CA TYR A 57 24.53 32.90 -48.14
C TYR A 57 23.35 33.48 -47.33
N VAL A 58 22.57 34.38 -47.94
CA VAL A 58 21.39 34.99 -47.32
C VAL A 58 20.34 33.92 -46.97
N ASP A 59 20.08 32.98 -47.87
CA ASP A 59 19.14 31.90 -47.61
C ASP A 59 19.63 30.95 -46.53
N ARG A 60 20.93 30.61 -46.53
CA ARG A 60 21.52 29.81 -45.46
C ARG A 60 21.45 30.51 -44.10
N TRP A 61 21.67 31.83 -44.06
CA TRP A 61 21.54 32.63 -42.85
C TRP A 61 20.10 32.61 -42.30
N LYS A 62 19.09 32.79 -43.16
CA LYS A 62 17.68 32.68 -42.75
C LYS A 62 17.36 31.30 -42.20
N ASN A 63 17.86 30.23 -42.83
CA ASN A 63 17.66 28.87 -42.35
C ASN A 63 18.29 28.64 -40.98
N LEU A 64 19.48 29.18 -40.73
CA LEU A 64 20.13 29.11 -39.41
C LEU A 64 19.33 29.85 -38.34
N GLN A 65 18.84 31.06 -38.64
CA GLN A 65 17.99 31.81 -37.71
C GLN A 65 16.69 31.06 -37.39
N GLN A 66 16.09 30.39 -38.38
CA GLN A 66 14.89 29.59 -38.15
C GLN A 66 15.20 28.37 -37.29
N LEU A 67 16.31 27.68 -37.54
CA LEU A 67 16.75 26.53 -36.74
C LEU A 67 17.03 26.93 -35.28
N GLU A 68 17.68 28.07 -35.07
CA GLU A 68 17.95 28.62 -33.74
C GLU A 68 16.66 28.88 -32.95
N ARG A 69 15.65 29.46 -33.61
CA ARG A 69 14.31 29.68 -33.00
C ARG A 69 13.62 28.37 -32.66
N THR A 70 13.67 27.39 -33.55
CA THR A 70 13.10 26.06 -33.30
C THR A 70 13.76 25.38 -32.12
N ILE A 71 15.10 25.33 -32.08
CA ILE A 71 15.85 24.72 -30.97
C ILE A 71 15.54 25.43 -29.65
N THR A 72 15.49 26.77 -29.65
CA THR A 72 15.16 27.54 -28.45
C THR A 72 13.75 27.18 -27.94
N SER A 73 12.77 27.11 -28.84
CA SER A 73 11.40 26.74 -28.46
C SER A 73 11.30 25.30 -27.95
N GLU A 74 11.98 24.35 -28.59
CA GLU A 74 12.03 22.95 -28.14
C GLU A 74 12.71 22.82 -26.77
N MET A 75 13.80 23.54 -26.54
CA MET A 75 14.46 23.58 -25.24
C MET A 75 13.53 24.12 -24.15
N GLU A 76 12.80 25.21 -24.39
CA GLU A 76 11.83 25.76 -23.44
C GLU A 76 10.71 24.75 -23.13
N GLN A 77 10.20 24.05 -24.14
CA GLN A 77 9.20 23.00 -23.95
C GLN A 77 9.73 21.86 -23.09
N LEU A 78 10.94 21.38 -23.36
CA LEU A 78 11.57 20.32 -22.58
C LEU A 78 11.84 20.76 -21.14
N TRP A 79 12.26 22.00 -20.92
CA TRP A 79 12.42 22.57 -19.58
C TRP A 79 11.11 22.61 -18.79
N ASN A 80 10.02 23.04 -19.44
CA ASN A 80 8.70 23.06 -18.81
C ASN A 80 8.22 21.64 -18.48
N GLN A 81 8.32 20.69 -19.40
CA GLN A 81 7.99 19.29 -19.16
C GLN A 81 8.82 18.70 -18.02
N GLN A 82 10.13 18.95 -17.99
CA GLN A 82 10.99 18.49 -16.91
C GLN A 82 10.59 19.07 -15.55
N SER A 83 10.17 20.34 -15.50
CA SER A 83 9.65 20.98 -14.30
C SER A 83 8.36 20.30 -13.81
N GLU A 84 7.41 20.06 -14.70
CA GLU A 84 6.16 19.36 -14.41
C GLU A 84 6.41 17.93 -13.90
N TYR A 85 7.31 17.17 -14.55
CA TYR A 85 7.69 15.84 -14.10
C TYR A 85 8.31 15.84 -12.70
N ASN A 86 9.16 16.82 -12.39
CA ASN A 86 9.75 16.96 -11.06
C ASN A 86 8.68 17.30 -10.00
N ALA A 87 7.75 18.21 -10.32
CA ALA A 87 6.65 18.55 -9.42
C ALA A 87 5.78 17.31 -9.12
N ASN A 88 5.35 16.59 -10.15
CA ASN A 88 4.57 15.36 -10.01
C ASN A 88 5.32 14.29 -9.21
N ARG A 89 6.64 14.14 -9.43
CA ARG A 89 7.48 13.20 -8.67
C ARG A 89 7.51 13.55 -7.19
N ASP A 90 7.62 14.83 -6.86
CA ASP A 90 7.71 15.27 -5.46
C ASP A 90 6.35 15.16 -4.75
N GLU A 91 5.24 15.39 -5.45
CA GLU A 91 3.89 15.06 -4.96
C GLU A 91 3.72 13.56 -4.69
N LEU A 92 4.15 12.71 -5.62
CA LEU A 92 4.11 11.25 -5.44
C LEU A 92 4.95 10.80 -4.25
N LYS A 93 6.15 11.37 -4.06
CA LYS A 93 6.98 11.09 -2.88
C LYS A 93 6.25 11.45 -1.59
N LYS A 94 5.61 12.62 -1.54
CA LYS A 94 4.83 13.05 -0.38
C LYS A 94 3.67 12.09 -0.11
N ALA A 95 2.91 11.71 -1.14
CA ALA A 95 1.81 10.75 -1.02
C ALA A 95 2.29 9.38 -0.51
N VAL A 96 3.45 8.91 -0.97
CA VAL A 96 4.06 7.66 -0.48
C VAL A 96 4.41 7.74 1.00
N GLU A 97 5.00 8.85 1.47
CA GLU A 97 5.31 9.01 2.89
C GLU A 97 4.04 9.09 3.75
N GLU A 98 3.00 9.82 3.30
CA GLU A 98 1.69 9.84 3.98
C GLU A 98 1.06 8.45 4.06
N LEU A 99 1.18 7.63 3.01
CA LEU A 99 0.69 6.25 3.03
C LEU A 99 1.49 5.37 4.00
N LYS A 100 2.82 5.52 4.05
CA LYS A 100 3.65 4.79 5.02
C LYS A 100 3.26 5.13 6.46
N GLU A 101 3.03 6.41 6.76
CA GLU A 101 2.56 6.83 8.09
C GLU A 101 1.19 6.26 8.43
N LYS A 102 0.25 6.26 7.48
CA LYS A 102 -1.08 5.64 7.67
C LYS A 102 -0.96 4.14 7.94
N ILE A 103 -0.13 3.43 7.19
CA ILE A 103 0.13 2.01 7.39
C ILE A 103 0.73 1.75 8.77
N ALA A 104 1.70 2.56 9.21
CA ALA A 104 2.29 2.44 10.54
C ALA A 104 1.24 2.60 11.66
N LYS A 105 0.39 3.65 11.57
CA LYS A 105 -0.70 3.89 12.52
C LYS A 105 -1.72 2.75 12.55
N LEU A 106 -2.12 2.24 11.38
CA LEU A 106 -3.04 1.10 11.29
C LEU A 106 -2.44 -0.17 11.89
N ASN A 107 -1.15 -0.42 11.69
CA ASN A 107 -0.46 -1.56 12.30
C ASN A 107 -0.40 -1.46 13.82
N GLU A 108 -0.17 -0.26 14.38
CA GLU A 108 -0.24 -0.05 15.83
C GLU A 108 -1.64 -0.29 16.39
N GLN A 109 -2.68 0.22 15.71
CA GLN A 109 -4.07 -0.02 16.07
C GLN A 109 -4.42 -1.52 16.03
N LEU A 110 -3.96 -2.23 15.00
CA LEU A 110 -4.16 -3.67 14.87
C LEU A 110 -3.51 -4.43 16.03
N LYS A 111 -2.26 -4.12 16.38
CA LYS A 111 -1.57 -4.71 17.53
C LYS A 111 -2.32 -4.45 18.83
N SER A 112 -2.83 -3.24 19.03
CA SER A 112 -3.63 -2.89 20.21
C SER A 112 -4.93 -3.69 20.27
N GLN A 113 -5.64 -3.84 19.14
CA GLN A 113 -6.86 -4.63 19.07
C GLN A 113 -6.60 -6.12 19.32
N GLN A 114 -5.52 -6.68 18.77
CA GLN A 114 -5.10 -8.06 19.03
C GLN A 114 -4.80 -8.29 20.52
N ALA A 115 -4.10 -7.37 21.18
CA ALA A 115 -3.85 -7.45 22.62
C ALA A 115 -5.15 -7.41 23.44
N LYS A 116 -6.08 -6.51 23.09
CA LYS A 116 -7.41 -6.44 23.74
C LYS A 116 -8.19 -7.74 23.54
N GLN A 117 -8.16 -8.30 22.34
CA GLN A 117 -8.84 -9.56 22.02
C GLN A 117 -8.27 -10.73 22.83
N MET A 118 -6.95 -10.78 23.01
CA MET A 118 -6.30 -11.80 23.83
C MET A 118 -6.70 -11.68 25.31
N ASN A 119 -6.66 -10.46 25.87
CA ASN A 119 -7.10 -10.23 27.25
C ASN A 119 -8.58 -10.60 27.46
N MET A 120 -9.47 -10.22 26.54
CA MET A 120 -10.88 -10.60 26.62
C MET A 120 -11.05 -12.12 26.56
N LYS A 121 -10.27 -12.83 25.75
CA LYS A 121 -10.29 -14.29 25.69
C LYS A 121 -9.89 -14.92 27.02
N ASP A 122 -8.86 -14.38 27.67
CA ASP A 122 -8.40 -14.85 28.98
C ASP A 122 -9.43 -14.55 30.07
N GLU A 123 -10.04 -13.36 30.07
CA GLU A 123 -11.14 -13.00 30.99
C GLU A 123 -12.34 -13.94 30.84
N ILE A 124 -12.76 -14.24 29.61
CA ILE A 124 -13.84 -15.21 29.35
C ILE A 124 -13.47 -16.59 29.89
N GLN A 125 -12.22 -17.03 29.71
CA GLN A 125 -11.77 -18.31 30.22
C GLN A 125 -11.80 -18.35 31.76
N GLN A 126 -11.37 -17.27 32.41
CA GLN A 126 -11.42 -17.16 33.87
C GLN A 126 -12.86 -17.19 34.40
N ILE A 127 -13.77 -16.45 33.74
CA ILE A 127 -15.20 -16.46 34.09
C ILE A 127 -15.79 -17.86 33.92
N ASN A 128 -15.50 -18.54 32.80
CA ASN A 128 -15.96 -19.91 32.58
C ASN A 128 -15.48 -20.88 33.67
N ASN A 129 -14.21 -20.79 34.06
CA ASN A 129 -13.67 -21.61 35.15
C ASN A 129 -14.38 -21.32 36.47
N ALA A 130 -14.59 -20.04 36.81
CA ALA A 130 -15.31 -19.64 38.01
C ALA A 130 -16.77 -20.13 38.02
N LEU A 131 -17.45 -20.11 36.87
CA LEU A 131 -18.79 -20.65 36.72
C LEU A 131 -18.82 -22.18 36.92
N ILE A 132 -17.84 -22.90 36.38
CA ILE A 132 -17.71 -24.35 36.58
C ILE A 132 -17.48 -24.66 38.07
N ASP A 133 -16.63 -23.92 38.75
CA ASP A 133 -16.35 -24.13 40.18
C ASP A 133 -17.55 -23.77 41.07
N LEU A 134 -18.30 -22.72 40.72
CA LEU A 134 -19.56 -22.39 41.37
C LEU A 134 -20.59 -23.52 41.18
N ALA A 135 -20.73 -24.03 39.95
CA ALA A 135 -21.63 -25.13 39.65
C ALA A 135 -21.27 -26.40 40.44
N ARG A 136 -19.98 -26.72 40.54
CA ARG A 136 -19.49 -27.85 41.37
C ARG A 136 -19.85 -27.66 42.84
N THR A 137 -19.64 -26.46 43.38
CA THR A 137 -19.99 -26.13 44.77
C THR A 137 -21.50 -26.30 45.02
N LEU A 138 -22.35 -25.76 44.15
CA LEU A 138 -23.81 -25.90 44.25
C LEU A 138 -24.27 -27.36 44.21
N ILE A 139 -23.68 -28.18 43.34
CA ILE A 139 -23.97 -29.62 43.27
C ILE A 139 -23.50 -30.34 44.54
N ALA A 140 -22.28 -30.05 45.02
CA ALA A 140 -21.71 -30.70 46.19
C ALA A 140 -22.40 -30.30 47.51
N GLU A 141 -22.93 -29.08 47.57
CA GLU A 141 -23.61 -28.59 48.77
C GLU A 141 -24.98 -29.27 48.95
N ASN A 142 -25.65 -29.69 47.85
CA ASN A 142 -27.02 -30.23 47.79
C ASN A 142 -27.81 -30.07 49.10
N PRO A 143 -28.07 -28.81 49.51
CA PRO A 143 -28.50 -28.50 50.87
C PRO A 143 -29.88 -29.07 51.16
N ARG A 144 -30.68 -29.33 50.12
CA ARG A 144 -31.97 -30.01 50.24
C ARG A 144 -31.80 -31.48 50.63
N GLU A 145 -30.91 -32.22 49.99
CA GLU A 145 -30.65 -33.63 50.37
C GLU A 145 -30.08 -33.71 51.78
N LYS A 146 -29.07 -32.89 52.11
CA LYS A 146 -28.52 -32.86 53.48
C LYS A 146 -29.56 -32.46 54.52
N PHE A 147 -30.42 -31.49 54.23
CA PHE A 147 -31.52 -31.12 55.11
C PHE A 147 -32.55 -32.24 55.25
N MET A 148 -32.91 -32.91 54.15
CA MET A 148 -33.85 -34.03 54.18
C MET A 148 -33.28 -35.23 54.95
N ASP A 149 -32.01 -35.57 54.74
CA ASP A 149 -31.31 -36.62 55.50
C ASP A 149 -31.22 -36.27 56.98
N GLN A 150 -30.95 -35.01 57.30
CA GLN A 150 -30.89 -34.54 58.68
C GLN A 150 -32.28 -34.46 59.32
N LEU A 151 -33.32 -34.07 58.58
CA LEU A 151 -34.71 -34.10 59.03
C LEU A 151 -35.16 -35.54 59.30
N LEU A 152 -34.89 -36.46 58.37
CA LEU A 152 -35.16 -37.88 58.52
C LEU A 152 -34.41 -38.45 59.73
N THR A 153 -33.13 -38.11 59.90
CA THR A 153 -32.34 -38.51 61.08
C THR A 153 -32.91 -37.90 62.36
N ASN A 154 -33.37 -36.64 62.35
CA ASN A 154 -33.92 -35.97 63.52
C ASN A 154 -35.30 -36.49 63.92
N ILE A 155 -36.13 -36.83 62.94
CA ILE A 155 -37.46 -37.43 63.15
C ILE A 155 -37.26 -38.86 63.64
N THR A 156 -36.56 -39.68 62.87
CA THR A 156 -36.47 -41.11 63.18
C THR A 156 -35.50 -41.42 64.32
N LYS A 157 -34.56 -40.51 64.60
CA LYS A 157 -33.37 -40.78 65.41
C LYS A 157 -32.58 -41.97 64.88
N ILE A 158 -32.67 -42.27 63.58
CA ILE A 158 -31.95 -43.36 62.94
C ILE A 158 -30.77 -42.80 62.16
N LYS A 159 -29.57 -43.33 62.42
CA LYS A 159 -28.43 -43.20 61.51
C LYS A 159 -28.26 -44.51 60.76
N TRP A 160 -28.56 -44.46 59.46
CA TRP A 160 -28.28 -45.56 58.55
C TRP A 160 -26.77 -45.74 58.41
N SER A 161 -26.30 -46.98 58.33
CA SER A 161 -24.91 -47.24 57.95
C SER A 161 -24.79 -47.20 56.44
N ASP A 162 -23.71 -46.63 55.90
CA ASP A 162 -23.42 -46.60 54.46
C ASP A 162 -23.44 -48.02 53.88
N CYS A 163 -24.59 -48.46 53.36
CA CYS A 163 -24.76 -49.76 52.73
C CYS A 163 -24.46 -49.61 51.23
N ILE A 164 -23.18 -49.47 50.91
CA ILE A 164 -22.66 -49.71 49.56
C ILE A 164 -21.72 -50.92 49.63
N ASP A 165 -22.30 -52.08 49.94
CA ASP A 165 -21.72 -53.35 49.52
C ASP A 165 -22.80 -54.04 48.69
N GLN A 166 -22.62 -54.02 47.37
CA GLN A 166 -23.54 -54.61 46.38
C GLN A 166 -23.71 -56.14 46.53
N SER A 167 -23.09 -56.76 47.54
CA SER A 167 -23.16 -58.19 47.84
C SER A 167 -23.91 -58.52 49.13
N ASN A 168 -24.33 -57.53 49.93
CA ASN A 168 -25.07 -57.76 51.17
C ASN A 168 -26.25 -56.79 51.25
N GLU A 169 -27.32 -57.14 50.53
CA GLU A 169 -28.62 -56.46 50.55
C GLU A 169 -29.27 -56.63 51.93
N SER A 170 -28.75 -55.95 52.94
CA SER A 170 -29.29 -55.91 54.29
C SER A 170 -29.36 -54.47 54.76
N ILE A 171 -30.53 -54.10 55.24
CA ILE A 171 -30.83 -52.75 55.72
C ILE A 171 -30.28 -52.66 57.15
N LYS A 172 -29.28 -51.82 57.37
CA LYS A 172 -28.58 -51.69 58.66
C LYS A 172 -28.61 -50.26 59.16
N GLY A 173 -28.72 -50.10 60.47
CA GLY A 173 -28.70 -48.78 61.08
C GLY A 173 -28.64 -48.83 62.61
N VAL A 174 -28.61 -47.65 63.19
CA VAL A 174 -28.60 -47.45 64.64
C VAL A 174 -29.68 -46.45 65.01
N VAL A 175 -30.57 -46.81 65.94
CA VAL A 175 -31.55 -45.90 66.53
C VAL A 175 -30.98 -45.30 67.82
N PHE A 176 -31.06 -43.98 67.98
CA PHE A 176 -30.60 -43.23 69.15
C PHE A 176 -31.79 -42.93 70.07
N GLN A 177 -31.91 -43.63 71.21
CA GLN A 177 -33.09 -43.54 72.09
C GLN A 177 -32.87 -42.72 73.39
N SER A 178 -31.65 -42.29 73.68
CA SER A 178 -31.28 -41.30 74.72
C SER A 178 -29.75 -41.16 74.74
N SER A 179 -29.19 -40.25 75.56
CA SER A 179 -27.75 -39.97 75.62
C SER A 179 -26.86 -41.16 76.00
N GLN A 180 -27.43 -42.32 76.39
CA GLN A 180 -26.66 -43.51 76.78
C GLN A 180 -27.16 -44.85 76.18
N HIS A 181 -28.23 -44.86 75.37
CA HIS A 181 -28.75 -46.10 74.78
C HIS A 181 -28.92 -45.99 73.25
N HIS A 182 -28.25 -46.89 72.53
CA HIS A 182 -28.30 -46.99 71.07
C HIS A 182 -28.61 -48.44 70.67
N LYS A 183 -29.62 -48.64 69.82
CA LYS A 183 -30.05 -49.97 69.37
C LYS A 183 -29.64 -50.16 67.92
N LYS A 184 -28.76 -51.12 67.66
CA LYS A 184 -28.36 -51.52 66.30
C LYS A 184 -29.40 -52.49 65.74
N PHE A 185 -29.74 -52.36 64.47
CA PHE A 185 -30.63 -53.29 63.78
C PHE A 185 -30.05 -53.68 62.42
N GLN A 186 -30.49 -54.85 61.94
CA GLN A 186 -30.16 -55.38 60.63
C GLN A 186 -31.36 -56.19 60.12
N PHE A 187 -31.90 -55.80 58.98
CA PHE A 187 -33.01 -56.49 58.32
C PHE A 187 -32.58 -57.00 56.95
N ASN A 188 -33.16 -58.12 56.52
CA ASN A 188 -32.91 -58.68 55.20
C ASN A 188 -34.17 -58.50 54.31
N PRO A 189 -34.17 -57.57 53.33
CA PRO A 189 -35.29 -57.33 52.43
C PRO A 189 -35.74 -58.56 51.62
N HIS A 190 -34.90 -59.59 51.45
CA HIS A 190 -35.31 -60.84 50.77
C HIS A 190 -36.10 -61.80 51.66
N GLN A 191 -36.04 -61.61 52.97
CA GLN A 191 -36.64 -62.54 53.95
C GLN A 191 -37.87 -61.95 54.64
N GLN A 192 -38.04 -60.63 54.62
CA GLN A 192 -39.16 -59.93 55.26
C GLN A 192 -39.83 -58.99 54.26
N SER A 193 -41.16 -58.87 54.34
CA SER A 193 -41.89 -57.91 53.52
C SER A 193 -41.52 -56.48 53.92
N ALA A 194 -41.55 -55.53 52.97
CA ALA A 194 -41.30 -54.12 53.25
C ALA A 194 -42.23 -53.57 54.36
N LYS A 195 -43.47 -54.05 54.44
CA LYS A 195 -44.41 -53.69 55.51
C LYS A 195 -43.91 -54.15 56.88
N THR A 196 -43.46 -55.40 56.98
CA THR A 196 -42.90 -55.98 58.21
C THR A 196 -41.68 -55.20 58.67
N ILE A 197 -40.73 -54.93 57.75
CA ILE A 197 -39.50 -54.18 58.03
C ILE A 197 -39.84 -52.76 58.52
N CYS A 198 -40.75 -52.06 57.85
CA CYS A 198 -41.18 -50.72 58.27
C CYS A 198 -41.84 -50.73 59.66
N THR A 199 -42.71 -51.69 59.95
CA THR A 199 -43.35 -51.81 61.27
C THR A 199 -42.30 -52.05 62.36
N GLU A 200 -41.37 -52.97 62.14
CA GLU A 200 -40.28 -53.26 63.09
C GLU A 200 -39.40 -52.02 63.31
N ILE A 201 -39.05 -51.28 62.25
CA ILE A 201 -38.31 -50.01 62.37
C ILE A 201 -39.10 -48.95 63.16
N TRP A 202 -40.42 -48.85 62.95
CA TRP A 202 -41.27 -47.92 63.69
C TRP A 202 -41.39 -48.26 65.18
N GLU A 203 -41.48 -49.55 65.52
CA GLU A 203 -41.48 -50.01 66.91
C GLU A 203 -40.17 -49.69 67.63
N LEU A 204 -39.04 -49.69 66.91
CA LEU A 204 -37.76 -49.25 67.46
C LEU A 204 -37.74 -47.75 67.79
N MET A 205 -38.66 -46.94 67.26
CA MET A 205 -38.70 -45.49 67.53
C MET A 205 -39.67 -45.11 68.66
N THR A 206 -40.62 -45.97 69.02
CA THR A 206 -41.74 -45.63 69.92
C THR A 206 -41.50 -45.95 71.40
N GLU A 207 -40.36 -46.55 71.77
CA GLU A 207 -40.10 -46.99 73.15
C GLU A 207 -39.55 -45.91 74.10
N GLY A 208 -39.34 -44.67 73.65
CA GLY A 208 -38.86 -43.59 74.51
C GLY A 208 -39.26 -42.20 74.01
N ASP A 209 -40.21 -41.58 74.71
CA ASP A 209 -40.63 -40.18 74.62
C ASP A 209 -41.38 -39.72 73.35
N ASN A 210 -42.72 -39.74 73.48
CA ASN A 210 -43.74 -38.90 72.84
C ASN A 210 -43.41 -38.34 71.45
N PHE A 211 -43.66 -39.14 70.42
CA PHE A 211 -43.65 -38.62 69.04
C PHE A 211 -44.90 -37.79 68.69
N LEU A 212 -45.95 -37.78 69.52
CA LEU A 212 -47.15 -36.93 69.37
C LEU A 212 -47.82 -36.68 70.73
N LYS A 213 -47.25 -35.78 71.56
CA LYS A 213 -48.02 -35.05 72.57
C LYS A 213 -47.84 -33.56 72.37
#